data_AF-A0A951YFQ3-F1
#
_entry.id   AF-A0A951YFQ3-F1
#
_cell.length_a   1.000
_cell.length_b   1.000
_cell.length_c   1.000
_cell.angle_alpha   90.00
_cell.angle_beta   90.00
_cell.angle_gamma   90.00
#
_symmetry.space_group_name_H-M   'P 1'
#
loop_
_entity.id
_entity.type
_entity.pdbx_description
1 polymer ?
#
loop_
_entity_poly.entity_id
_entity_poly.type
_entity_poly.pdbx_seq_one_letter_code
_entity_poly.pdbx_strand_id
1 'polypeptide(L)'
;MLKEVLKPSALLLLLTVTLAVACKKKADDNTDVTFVNRIDKPLTLDFYTTAADYAGNTNLANRIVIDAGETKRLPGSTFAKGITYHMDWYSADYYYNNWYNDDYAITGARVRIQPEPGDNTYYLDPALKGTGRNAFLKGAGNETTWISIGAFLYSSTFGYTNEWNTLTPEERYRRITIRKGFNAEYVHKKADGSFVTDNLAFMVQQTEVPYIEFKDAAGQAAGNMTGGKLPTGAAPDYKSNSTDTVMALFPDNEYLFMMVRQ
;
A
#
# COMPACT_ATOMS: atom_id res chain seq x y z
N MET A 1 5.69 72.65 49.50
CA MET A 1 6.49 71.41 49.58
C MET A 1 5.53 70.23 49.79
N LEU A 2 5.08 69.58 48.70
CA LEU A 2 4.29 68.35 48.79
C LEU A 2 5.25 67.17 48.91
N LYS A 3 5.15 66.39 49.99
CA LYS A 3 5.71 65.04 50.07
C LYS A 3 4.55 64.06 49.84
N GLU A 4 4.47 63.50 48.64
CA GLU A 4 3.56 62.39 48.37
C GLU A 4 4.12 61.11 48.99
N VAL A 5 3.35 60.53 49.90
CA VAL A 5 3.63 59.25 50.55
C VAL A 5 3.13 58.15 49.63
N LEU A 6 4.05 57.44 48.98
CA LEU A 6 3.73 56.21 48.23
C LEU A 6 3.12 55.19 49.21
N LYS A 7 1.86 54.83 48.99
CA LYS A 7 1.16 53.81 49.78
C LYS A 7 1.72 52.42 49.44
N PRO A 8 2.12 51.60 50.43
CA PRO A 8 2.70 50.26 50.22
C PRO A 8 1.69 49.23 49.66
N SER A 9 0.41 49.60 49.57
CA SER A 9 -0.68 48.76 49.05
C SER A 9 -0.65 48.57 47.53
N ALA A 10 0.08 49.42 46.79
CA ALA A 10 0.16 49.33 45.33
C ALA A 10 1.19 48.28 44.85
N LEU A 11 2.17 47.91 45.68
CA LEU A 11 3.23 46.98 45.31
C LEU A 11 2.77 45.51 45.33
N LEU A 12 1.81 45.18 46.20
CA LEU A 12 1.27 43.81 46.32
C LEU A 12 0.29 43.45 45.18
N LEU A 13 -0.36 44.46 44.60
CA LEU A 13 -1.27 44.28 43.45
C LEU A 13 -0.50 44.13 42.12
N LEU A 14 0.70 44.70 42.01
CA LEU A 14 1.53 44.58 40.81
C LEU A 14 2.21 43.21 40.69
N LEU A 15 2.54 42.57 41.83
CA LEU A 15 3.19 41.26 41.87
C LEU A 15 2.23 40.09 41.54
N THR A 16 0.93 40.28 41.77
CA THR A 16 -0.11 39.27 41.50
C THR A 16 -0.53 39.27 40.02
N VAL A 17 -0.42 40.40 39.31
CA VAL A 17 -0.72 40.48 37.87
C VAL A 17 0.40 39.85 37.01
N THR A 18 1.65 39.84 37.48
CA THR A 18 2.77 39.20 36.76
C THR A 18 2.77 37.67 36.81
N LEU A 19 2.09 37.05 37.78
CA LEU A 19 1.95 35.59 37.86
C LEU A 19 0.84 35.04 36.94
N ALA A 20 -0.11 35.88 36.50
CA ALA A 20 -1.18 35.47 35.59
C ALA A 20 -0.76 35.40 34.11
N VAL A 21 0.41 35.96 33.75
CA VAL A 21 0.92 35.97 32.35
C VAL A 21 1.89 34.81 32.07
N ALA A 22 2.25 34.02 33.09
CA ALA A 22 3.19 32.90 32.96
C ALA A 22 2.53 31.54 32.63
N CYS A 23 1.21 31.44 32.61
CA CYS A 23 0.53 30.35 31.90
C CYS A 23 0.40 30.73 30.42
N LYS A 24 1.53 30.88 29.72
CA LYS A 24 1.53 30.62 28.28
C LYS A 24 1.12 29.16 28.14
N LYS A 25 -0.17 28.94 27.90
CA LYS A 25 -0.68 27.67 27.34
C LYS A 25 0.28 27.38 26.20
N LYS A 26 1.16 26.40 26.40
CA LYS A 26 2.11 25.95 25.37
C LYS A 26 1.22 25.82 24.15
N ALA A 27 1.45 26.63 23.12
CA ALA A 27 0.62 26.58 21.92
C ALA A 27 0.59 25.10 21.55
N ASP A 28 -0.57 24.47 21.65
CA ASP A 28 -0.69 23.06 21.35
C ASP A 28 -0.07 22.92 19.97
N ASP A 29 0.96 22.08 19.87
CA ASP A 29 1.50 21.70 18.59
C ASP A 29 0.37 20.89 17.94
N ASN A 30 -0.54 21.59 17.26
CA ASN A 30 -1.73 21.01 16.65
C ASN A 30 -1.38 20.10 15.45
N THR A 31 -0.12 19.68 15.36
CA THR A 31 0.39 18.70 14.40
C THR A 31 0.67 17.34 15.05
N ASP A 32 0.33 17.17 16.33
CA ASP A 32 0.32 15.85 16.98
C ASP A 32 -0.48 14.86 16.14
N VAL A 33 0.13 13.70 15.87
CA VAL A 33 -0.45 12.63 15.06
C VAL A 33 -0.91 11.51 15.97
N THR A 34 -2.15 11.11 15.83
CA THR A 34 -2.73 10.02 16.63
C THR A 34 -3.02 8.83 15.73
N PHE A 35 -2.52 7.67 16.09
CA PHE A 35 -2.85 6.40 15.43
C PHE A 35 -3.68 5.56 16.39
N VAL A 36 -4.83 5.08 15.92
CA VAL A 36 -5.73 4.22 16.71
C VAL A 36 -5.76 2.85 16.05
N ASN A 37 -5.13 1.87 16.69
CA ASN A 37 -5.17 0.48 16.26
C ASN A 37 -6.50 -0.15 16.68
N ARG A 38 -7.45 -0.29 15.76
CA ARG A 38 -8.74 -0.96 16.01
C ARG A 38 -8.68 -2.47 15.76
N ILE A 39 -7.50 -2.99 15.45
CA ILE A 39 -7.27 -4.41 15.14
C ILE A 39 -6.84 -5.13 16.43
N ASP A 40 -7.23 -6.39 16.55
CA ASP A 40 -6.92 -7.28 17.67
C ASP A 40 -5.48 -7.85 17.63
N LYS A 41 -4.62 -7.26 16.81
CA LYS A 41 -3.21 -7.63 16.65
C LYS A 41 -2.32 -6.38 16.69
N PRO A 42 -1.05 -6.52 17.12
CA PRO A 42 -0.07 -5.47 16.94
C PRO A 42 0.14 -5.14 15.45
N LEU A 43 0.27 -3.85 15.14
CA LEU A 43 0.58 -3.37 13.80
C LEU A 43 1.91 -2.62 13.81
N THR A 44 2.74 -2.89 12.80
CA THR A 44 3.93 -2.10 12.49
C THR A 44 3.54 -1.01 11.51
N LEU A 45 3.98 0.22 11.75
CA LEU A 45 3.82 1.36 10.85
C LEU A 45 5.21 1.88 10.50
N ASP A 46 5.55 1.80 9.21
CA ASP A 46 6.76 2.31 8.62
C ASP A 46 6.48 3.59 7.86
N PHE A 47 7.31 4.61 8.06
CA PHE A 47 7.19 5.90 7.40
C PHE A 47 8.40 6.17 6.52
N TYR A 48 8.14 6.67 5.32
CA TYR A 48 9.14 7.07 4.33
C TYR A 48 8.86 8.52 3.91
N THR A 49 9.90 9.28 3.60
CA THR A 49 9.73 10.68 3.15
C THR A 49 9.44 10.78 1.65
N THR A 50 9.67 9.71 0.88
CA THR A 50 9.45 9.70 -0.58
C THR A 50 8.72 8.44 -1.04
N ALA A 51 8.06 8.53 -2.20
CA ALA A 51 7.40 7.40 -2.84
C ALA A 51 8.40 6.31 -3.27
N ALA A 52 9.60 6.70 -3.70
CA ALA A 52 10.65 5.79 -4.13
C ALA A 52 11.17 4.95 -2.94
N ASP A 53 11.37 5.60 -1.79
CA ASP A 53 11.78 4.94 -0.55
C ASP A 53 10.72 3.95 -0.06
N TYR A 54 9.44 4.33 -0.11
CA TYR A 54 8.33 3.43 0.17
C TYR A 54 8.31 2.21 -0.76
N ALA A 55 8.49 2.42 -2.06
CA ALA A 55 8.45 1.35 -3.07
C ALA A 55 9.65 0.41 -2.97
N GLY A 56 10.81 0.93 -2.56
CA GLY A 56 12.07 0.19 -2.41
C GLY A 56 12.33 -0.35 -0.99
N ASN A 57 11.48 -0.05 -0.01
CA ASN A 57 11.78 -0.24 1.42
C ASN A 57 13.15 0.32 1.83
N THR A 58 13.54 1.48 1.30
CA THR A 58 14.83 2.14 1.60
C THR A 58 14.62 3.38 2.47
N ASN A 59 15.67 3.86 3.14
CA ASN A 59 15.69 5.13 3.88
C ASN A 59 14.46 5.37 4.78
N LEU A 60 14.16 4.38 5.64
CA LEU A 60 13.07 4.46 6.61
C LEU A 60 13.23 5.72 7.49
N ALA A 61 12.20 6.57 7.51
CA ALA A 61 12.20 7.80 8.31
C ALA A 61 11.86 7.50 9.77
N ASN A 62 10.89 6.63 10.01
CA ASN A 62 10.48 6.21 11.34
C ASN A 62 9.76 4.85 11.28
N ARG A 63 9.81 4.09 12.37
CA ARG A 63 9.01 2.88 12.58
C ARG A 63 8.41 2.89 13.97
N ILE A 64 7.12 2.59 14.05
CA ILE A 64 6.42 2.40 15.31
C ILE A 64 5.66 1.08 15.29
N VAL A 65 5.51 0.49 16.47
CA VAL A 65 4.61 -0.64 16.69
C VAL A 65 3.51 -0.14 17.63
N ILE A 66 2.26 -0.46 17.30
CA ILE A 66 1.09 -0.14 18.10
C ILE A 66 0.44 -1.45 18.48
N ASP A 67 0.33 -1.73 19.77
CA ASP A 67 -0.28 -2.97 20.24
C ASP A 67 -1.77 -3.02 19.91
N ALA A 68 -2.35 -4.21 20.03
CA ALA A 68 -3.76 -4.47 19.72
C ALA A 68 -4.69 -3.54 20.53
N GLY A 69 -5.62 -2.87 19.87
CA GLY A 69 -6.58 -1.98 20.52
C GLY A 69 -6.00 -0.67 21.06
N GLU A 70 -4.69 -0.42 20.91
CA GLU A 70 -4.04 0.75 21.50
C GLU A 70 -4.18 2.02 20.64
N THR A 71 -4.08 3.16 21.33
CA THR A 71 -3.93 4.48 20.71
C THR A 71 -2.53 5.02 20.96
N LYS A 72 -1.79 5.30 19.89
CA LYS A 72 -0.46 5.89 19.94
C LYS A 72 -0.52 7.34 19.48
N ARG A 73 -0.20 8.27 20.38
CA ARG A 73 -0.02 9.70 20.05
C ARG A 73 1.46 9.99 19.87
N LEU A 74 1.83 10.56 18.72
CA LEU A 74 3.15 11.06 18.42
C LEU A 74 3.14 12.60 18.47
N PRO A 75 4.14 13.22 19.10
CA PRO A 75 4.23 14.67 19.13
C PRO A 75 4.44 15.22 17.72
N GLY A 76 3.92 16.41 17.43
CA GLY A 76 4.07 17.08 16.14
C GLY A 76 5.53 17.20 15.67
N SER A 77 6.46 17.36 16.61
CA SER A 77 7.90 17.34 16.36
C SER A 77 8.45 16.04 15.76
N THR A 78 7.69 14.94 15.76
CA THR A 78 8.06 13.67 15.11
C THR A 78 8.05 13.78 13.59
N PHE A 79 7.22 14.65 13.02
CA PHE A 79 7.09 14.83 11.57
C PHE A 79 7.53 16.24 11.16
N ALA A 80 8.34 16.31 10.11
CA ALA A 80 8.74 17.60 9.57
C ALA A 80 7.53 18.31 8.94
N LYS A 81 7.35 19.59 9.30
CA LYS A 81 6.23 20.39 8.83
C LYS A 81 6.21 20.48 7.30
N GLY A 82 5.05 20.21 6.70
CA GLY A 82 4.82 20.32 5.25
C GLY A 82 5.35 19.15 4.42
N ILE A 83 5.81 18.08 5.07
CA ILE A 83 6.24 16.86 4.37
C ILE A 83 5.09 15.87 4.28
N THR A 84 4.84 15.37 3.07
CA THR A 84 4.00 14.19 2.85
C THR A 84 4.83 12.94 3.10
N TYR A 85 4.47 12.16 4.11
CA TYR A 85 5.08 10.87 4.38
C TYR A 85 4.32 9.77 3.67
N HIS A 86 5.05 8.74 3.26
CA HIS A 86 4.48 7.50 2.78
C HIS A 86 4.44 6.48 3.92
N MET A 87 3.25 6.03 4.31
CA MET A 87 3.01 5.09 5.41
C MET A 87 2.72 3.69 4.87
N ASP A 88 3.46 2.71 5.37
CA ASP A 88 3.20 1.29 5.22
C ASP A 88 2.82 0.71 6.56
N TRP A 89 1.60 0.19 6.71
CA TRP A 89 1.21 -0.48 7.95
C TRP A 89 0.77 -1.91 7.69
N TYR A 90 1.17 -2.80 8.61
CA TYR A 90 0.94 -4.22 8.45
C TYR A 90 1.02 -4.98 9.78
N SER A 91 0.26 -6.07 9.88
CA SER A 91 0.45 -7.11 10.90
C SER A 91 1.66 -7.99 10.54
N ALA A 92 2.19 -8.75 11.51
CA ALA A 92 3.35 -9.62 11.30
C ALA A 92 3.15 -10.68 10.18
N ASP A 93 1.92 -11.11 9.96
CA ASP A 93 1.51 -12.05 8.90
C ASP A 93 1.10 -11.35 7.58
N TYR A 94 1.17 -10.02 7.52
CA TYR A 94 0.72 -9.16 6.41
C TYR A 94 -0.74 -9.35 5.99
N TYR A 95 -1.56 -10.03 6.80
CA TYR A 95 -2.98 -10.20 6.49
C TYR A 95 -3.75 -8.89 6.68
N TYR A 96 -3.49 -8.16 7.75
CA TYR A 96 -3.97 -6.78 7.92
C TYR A 96 -2.89 -5.85 7.40
N ASN A 97 -3.23 -5.01 6.43
CA ASN A 97 -2.27 -4.10 5.81
C ASN A 97 -2.98 -2.98 5.01
N ASN A 98 -2.27 -1.91 4.67
CA ASN A 98 -2.79 -0.84 3.78
C ASN A 98 -2.35 -0.92 2.32
N TRP A 99 -1.94 -2.09 1.85
CA TRP A 99 -1.57 -2.28 0.44
C TRP A 99 -2.81 -2.51 -0.44
N TYR A 100 -3.73 -1.53 -0.42
CA TYR A 100 -5.00 -1.50 -1.15
C TYR A 100 -5.29 -0.10 -1.69
N ASN A 101 -5.97 -0.01 -2.83
CA ASN A 101 -6.35 1.25 -3.47
C ASN A 101 -7.68 1.18 -4.24
N ASP A 102 -8.64 0.41 -3.73
CA ASP A 102 -9.93 0.13 -4.37
C ASP A 102 -10.88 1.35 -4.55
N ASP A 103 -10.78 2.42 -3.73
CA ASP A 103 -11.72 3.57 -3.79
C ASP A 103 -11.18 4.90 -4.36
N TYR A 104 -9.98 5.00 -4.96
CA TYR A 104 -9.46 6.31 -5.38
C TYR A 104 -8.78 6.36 -6.74
N ALA A 105 -9.12 7.40 -7.53
CA ALA A 105 -8.22 7.96 -8.54
C ALA A 105 -6.88 8.30 -7.87
N ILE A 106 -5.77 7.91 -8.50
CA ILE A 106 -4.37 7.92 -8.00
C ILE A 106 -3.91 9.34 -7.60
N THR A 107 -4.45 9.87 -6.51
CA THR A 107 -4.11 11.14 -5.88
C THR A 107 -4.25 11.04 -4.35
N GLY A 108 -3.67 9.98 -3.78
CA GLY A 108 -2.82 10.15 -2.59
C GLY A 108 -3.40 10.12 -1.17
N ALA A 109 -4.23 9.14 -0.77
CA ALA A 109 -4.70 9.10 0.64
C ALA A 109 -4.82 7.72 1.33
N ARG A 110 -4.01 6.70 1.00
CA ARG A 110 -3.97 5.43 1.78
C ARG A 110 -2.59 5.01 2.26
N VAL A 111 -1.60 5.29 1.43
CA VAL A 111 -0.18 5.14 1.76
C VAL A 111 0.45 6.49 2.06
N ARG A 112 -0.32 7.59 2.14
CA ARG A 112 0.22 8.93 2.36
C ARG A 112 -0.42 9.54 3.60
N ILE A 113 0.40 10.18 4.42
CA ILE A 113 -0.03 11.05 5.51
C ILE A 113 0.69 12.38 5.38
N GLN A 114 0.00 13.47 5.67
CA GLN A 114 0.58 14.79 5.71
C GLN A 114 0.01 15.48 6.94
N PRO A 115 0.75 15.49 8.05
CA PRO A 115 0.27 16.13 9.27
C PRO A 115 0.03 17.62 9.03
N GLU A 116 -1.19 18.09 9.31
CA GLU A 116 -1.63 19.48 9.18
C GLU A 116 -2.11 20.03 10.52
N PRO A 117 -2.18 21.35 10.72
CA PRO A 117 -2.78 21.89 11.93
C PRO A 117 -4.24 21.44 12.09
N GLY A 118 -4.55 20.68 13.14
CA GLY A 118 -5.90 20.18 13.41
C GLY A 118 -5.91 18.73 13.91
N ASP A 119 -6.93 17.98 13.51
CA ASP A 119 -7.06 16.57 13.86
C ASP A 119 -6.28 15.69 12.87
N ASN A 120 -5.18 15.11 13.33
CA ASN A 120 -4.38 14.12 12.59
C ASN A 120 -4.58 12.71 13.16
N THR A 121 -5.84 12.30 13.35
CA THR A 121 -6.17 10.96 13.82
C THR A 121 -6.34 9.99 12.64
N TYR A 122 -5.51 8.96 12.61
CA TYR A 122 -5.55 7.87 11.64
C TYR A 122 -6.04 6.59 12.31
N TYR A 123 -7.12 6.03 11.76
CA TYR A 123 -7.68 4.76 12.23
C TYR A 123 -7.14 3.61 11.38
N LEU A 124 -6.55 2.61 12.04
CA LEU A 124 -6.11 1.39 11.38
C LEU A 124 -7.31 0.45 11.31
N ASP A 125 -7.90 0.37 10.12
CA ASP A 125 -9.22 -0.22 9.91
C ASP A 125 -9.15 -1.76 9.84
N PRO A 126 -9.92 -2.51 10.67
CA PRO A 126 -10.00 -3.97 10.57
C PRO A 126 -10.60 -4.47 9.26
N ALA A 127 -11.27 -3.60 8.48
CA ALA A 127 -11.69 -3.93 7.13
C ALA A 127 -10.48 -4.10 6.19
N LEU A 128 -9.39 -3.34 6.38
CA LEU A 128 -8.20 -3.38 5.52
C LEU A 128 -7.38 -4.66 5.77
N LYS A 129 -7.84 -5.74 5.15
CA LYS A 129 -7.28 -7.08 5.27
C LYS A 129 -7.39 -7.86 3.97
N GLY A 130 -6.53 -8.86 3.82
CA GLY A 130 -6.57 -9.80 2.71
C GLY A 130 -5.21 -10.39 2.39
N THR A 131 -5.21 -11.27 1.40
CA THR A 131 -4.06 -12.09 1.04
C THR A 131 -3.24 -11.52 -0.13
N GLY A 132 -3.70 -10.40 -0.72
CA GLY A 132 -3.07 -9.72 -1.85
C GLY A 132 -1.57 -9.48 -1.68
N ARG A 133 -1.17 -8.87 -0.56
CA ARG A 133 0.24 -8.59 -0.27
C ARG A 133 1.10 -9.85 -0.15
N ASN A 134 0.59 -10.87 0.52
CA ASN A 134 1.28 -12.17 0.62
C ASN A 134 1.41 -12.84 -0.74
N ALA A 135 0.34 -12.83 -1.54
CA ALA A 135 0.33 -13.41 -2.86
C ALA A 135 1.26 -12.66 -3.82
N PHE A 136 1.12 -11.34 -3.97
CA PHE A 136 1.81 -10.59 -5.02
C PHE A 136 3.13 -9.92 -4.59
N LEU A 137 3.46 -9.87 -3.31
CA LEU A 137 4.71 -9.30 -2.80
C LEU A 137 5.51 -10.21 -1.87
N LYS A 138 5.04 -11.43 -1.56
CA LYS A 138 5.63 -12.30 -0.53
C LYS A 138 5.70 -11.61 0.85
N GLY A 139 4.65 -10.85 1.19
CA GLY A 139 4.55 -10.12 2.45
C GLY A 139 5.45 -8.89 2.49
N ALA A 140 6.71 -9.09 2.91
CA ALA A 140 7.70 -8.03 3.10
C ALA A 140 8.42 -7.59 1.81
N GLY A 141 8.25 -8.33 0.72
CA GLY A 141 8.97 -8.06 -0.53
C GLY A 141 8.53 -6.77 -1.20
N ASN A 142 9.43 -6.21 -2.02
CA ASN A 142 9.17 -5.01 -2.81
C ASN A 142 8.70 -5.31 -4.22
N GLU A 143 8.98 -6.52 -4.69
CA GLU A 143 8.60 -6.99 -6.00
C GLU A 143 8.49 -8.51 -6.05
N THR A 144 7.68 -9.02 -6.97
CA THR A 144 7.69 -10.43 -7.37
C THR A 144 7.54 -10.54 -8.87
N THR A 145 8.23 -11.52 -9.45
CA THR A 145 8.13 -11.83 -10.89
C THR A 145 7.35 -13.11 -11.09
N TRP A 146 6.45 -13.08 -12.08
CA TRP A 146 5.58 -14.17 -12.48
C TRP A 146 5.80 -14.50 -13.94
N ILE A 147 5.78 -15.78 -14.28
CA ILE A 147 5.88 -16.24 -15.67
C ILE A 147 4.72 -17.17 -16.01
N SER A 148 4.30 -17.16 -17.27
CA SER A 148 3.27 -18.06 -17.79
C SER A 148 3.75 -19.49 -17.90
N ILE A 149 2.88 -20.43 -17.52
CA ILE A 149 3.07 -21.88 -17.65
C ILE A 149 1.82 -22.60 -18.17
N GLY A 150 0.76 -21.87 -18.46
CA GLY A 150 -0.48 -22.36 -19.04
C GLY A 150 -1.27 -21.20 -19.64
N ALA A 151 -2.14 -21.50 -20.59
CA ALA A 151 -3.02 -20.52 -21.23
C ALA A 151 -4.40 -21.15 -21.43
N PHE A 152 -5.43 -20.38 -21.13
CA PHE A 152 -6.80 -20.87 -21.15
C PHE A 152 -7.72 -19.88 -21.85
N LEU A 153 -8.65 -20.38 -22.64
CA LEU A 153 -9.66 -19.56 -23.30
C LEU A 153 -11.04 -19.96 -22.79
N TYR A 154 -11.89 -18.96 -22.54
CA TYR A 154 -13.27 -19.23 -22.13
C TYR A 154 -14.15 -19.47 -23.35
N SER A 155 -14.86 -20.59 -23.36
CA SER A 155 -15.92 -20.93 -24.30
C SER A 155 -17.25 -21.06 -23.57
N SER A 156 -18.32 -20.52 -24.14
CA SER A 156 -19.68 -20.70 -23.60
C SER A 156 -20.14 -22.16 -23.59
N THR A 157 -19.57 -23.00 -24.47
CA THR A 157 -19.95 -24.41 -24.60
C THR A 157 -19.15 -25.32 -23.65
N PHE A 158 -17.86 -25.04 -23.46
CA PHE A 158 -16.93 -25.95 -22.78
C PHE A 158 -16.31 -25.37 -21.49
N GLY A 159 -16.62 -24.11 -21.16
CA GLY A 159 -15.92 -23.38 -20.10
C GLY A 159 -14.47 -23.07 -20.51
N TYR A 160 -13.55 -23.08 -19.55
CA TYR A 160 -12.14 -22.84 -19.81
C TYR A 160 -11.47 -24.07 -20.46
N THR A 161 -10.97 -23.91 -21.68
CA THR A 161 -10.16 -24.91 -22.39
C THR A 161 -8.69 -24.56 -22.32
N ASN A 162 -7.82 -25.58 -22.24
CA ASN A 162 -6.37 -25.38 -22.23
C ASN A 162 -5.86 -25.20 -23.67
N GLU A 163 -5.30 -24.03 -23.94
CA GLU A 163 -4.77 -23.63 -25.25
C GLU A 163 -3.24 -23.58 -25.28
N TRP A 164 -2.57 -24.01 -24.20
CA TRP A 164 -1.11 -23.87 -24.09
C TRP A 164 -0.35 -24.48 -25.27
N ASN A 165 -0.79 -25.64 -25.75
CA ASN A 165 -0.12 -26.34 -26.84
C ASN A 165 -0.48 -25.81 -28.24
N THR A 166 -1.51 -24.99 -28.37
CA THR A 166 -1.91 -24.37 -29.65
C THR A 166 -1.14 -23.07 -29.91
N LEU A 167 -0.70 -22.40 -28.84
CA LEU A 167 0.13 -21.19 -28.91
C LEU A 167 1.56 -21.46 -29.40
N THR A 168 2.12 -20.52 -30.15
CA THR A 168 3.56 -20.47 -30.49
C THR A 168 4.45 -20.20 -29.25
N PRO A 169 5.76 -20.51 -29.29
CA PRO A 169 6.67 -20.15 -28.20
C PRO A 169 6.68 -18.65 -27.85
N GLU A 170 6.52 -17.79 -28.83
CA GLU A 170 6.46 -16.34 -28.68
C GLU A 170 5.19 -15.90 -27.94
N GLU A 171 4.02 -16.44 -28.30
CA GLU A 171 2.75 -16.19 -27.61
C GLU A 171 2.75 -16.74 -26.17
N ARG A 172 3.44 -17.86 -25.93
CA ARG A 172 3.60 -18.43 -24.58
C ARG A 172 4.48 -17.57 -23.69
N TYR A 173 5.40 -16.77 -24.23
CA TYR A 173 6.33 -15.98 -23.42
C TYR A 173 5.59 -14.77 -22.80
N ARG A 174 5.28 -14.88 -21.51
CA ARG A 174 4.68 -13.80 -20.72
C ARG A 174 5.37 -13.74 -19.36
N ARG A 175 5.86 -12.56 -19.00
CA ARG A 175 6.48 -12.29 -17.70
C ARG A 175 5.89 -11.01 -17.14
N ILE A 176 5.54 -10.98 -15.87
CA ILE A 176 5.12 -9.75 -15.19
C ILE A 176 5.81 -9.60 -13.85
N THR A 177 6.36 -8.42 -13.58
CA THR A 177 6.96 -8.07 -12.29
C THR A 177 6.05 -7.09 -11.57
N ILE A 178 5.40 -7.53 -10.50
CA ILE A 178 4.54 -6.71 -9.64
C ILE A 178 5.40 -6.01 -8.61
N ARG A 179 5.25 -4.69 -8.44
CA ARG A 179 6.03 -3.89 -7.47
C ARG A 179 5.14 -3.26 -6.41
N LYS A 180 5.70 -3.05 -5.22
CA LYS A 180 5.01 -2.46 -4.07
C LYS A 180 4.41 -1.08 -4.37
N GLY A 181 5.04 -0.32 -5.26
CA GLY A 181 4.61 1.01 -5.70
C GLY A 181 3.36 1.07 -6.61
N PHE A 182 2.57 0.00 -6.70
CA PHE A 182 1.36 -0.10 -7.55
C PHE A 182 1.63 0.01 -9.05
N ASN A 183 2.80 -0.46 -9.46
CA ASN A 183 3.22 -0.52 -10.86
C ASN A 183 3.77 -1.91 -11.20
N ALA A 184 3.54 -2.35 -12.43
CA ALA A 184 4.00 -3.62 -12.94
C ALA A 184 4.75 -3.46 -14.26
N GLU A 185 5.79 -4.26 -14.45
CA GLU A 185 6.50 -4.39 -15.72
C GLU A 185 6.04 -5.69 -16.40
N TYR A 186 5.35 -5.58 -17.53
CA TYR A 186 4.87 -6.70 -18.31
C TYR A 186 5.73 -6.87 -19.56
N VAL A 187 6.37 -8.03 -19.71
CA VAL A 187 7.23 -8.39 -20.83
C VAL A 187 6.62 -9.53 -21.63
N HIS A 188 6.45 -9.32 -22.93
CA HIS A 188 5.93 -10.30 -23.86
C HIS A 188 6.73 -10.30 -25.17
N LYS A 189 6.53 -11.32 -26.02
CA LYS A 189 7.14 -11.38 -27.35
C LYS A 189 6.12 -11.13 -28.44
N LYS A 190 6.56 -10.45 -29.52
CA LYS A 190 5.86 -10.38 -30.80
C LYS A 190 6.13 -11.63 -31.64
N ALA A 191 5.37 -11.79 -32.72
CA ALA A 191 5.53 -12.91 -33.67
C ALA A 191 6.92 -12.98 -34.34
N ASP A 192 7.66 -11.86 -34.40
CA ASP A 192 9.04 -11.82 -34.90
C ASP A 192 10.09 -12.21 -33.84
N GLY A 193 9.65 -12.58 -32.63
CA GLY A 193 10.49 -12.94 -31.50
C GLY A 193 11.04 -11.77 -30.69
N SER A 194 10.79 -10.51 -31.10
CA SER A 194 11.22 -9.33 -30.36
C SER A 194 10.46 -9.14 -29.06
N PHE A 195 11.14 -8.62 -28.03
CA PHE A 195 10.53 -8.33 -26.73
C PHE A 195 9.84 -6.96 -26.74
N VAL A 196 8.69 -6.91 -26.07
CA VAL A 196 7.94 -5.70 -25.75
C VAL A 196 7.85 -5.59 -24.24
N THR A 197 7.94 -4.37 -23.71
CA THR A 197 7.80 -4.09 -22.29
C THR A 197 6.77 -3.00 -22.08
N ASP A 198 5.69 -3.35 -21.39
CA ASP A 198 4.63 -2.43 -21.00
C ASP A 198 4.72 -2.13 -19.51
N ASN A 199 4.48 -0.88 -19.14
CA ASN A 199 4.35 -0.48 -17.76
C ASN A 199 2.86 -0.34 -17.44
N LEU A 200 2.38 -1.17 -16.53
CA LEU A 200 0.98 -1.21 -16.12
C LEU A 200 0.84 -0.60 -14.73
N ALA A 201 -0.05 0.37 -14.57
CA ALA A 201 -0.55 0.70 -13.24
C ALA A 201 -1.52 -0.40 -12.81
N PHE A 202 -1.65 -0.65 -11.51
CA PHE A 202 -2.67 -1.58 -11.03
C PHE A 202 -3.33 -1.12 -9.74
N MET A 203 -4.49 -1.72 -9.47
CA MET A 203 -5.20 -1.58 -8.22
C MET A 203 -5.26 -2.92 -7.50
N VAL A 204 -5.02 -2.93 -6.19
CA VAL A 204 -5.23 -4.08 -5.32
C VAL A 204 -6.62 -3.94 -4.70
N GLN A 205 -7.47 -4.92 -4.97
CA GLN A 205 -8.83 -4.96 -4.43
C GLN A 205 -8.85 -5.64 -3.06
N GLN A 206 -9.67 -5.13 -2.14
CA GLN A 206 -9.89 -5.74 -0.84
C GLN A 206 -10.91 -6.89 -0.93
N THR A 207 -10.46 -8.02 -1.47
CA THR A 207 -11.27 -9.23 -1.64
C THR A 207 -10.69 -10.41 -0.85
N GLU A 208 -11.51 -11.44 -0.59
CA GLU A 208 -11.05 -12.67 0.10
C GLU A 208 -9.98 -13.43 -0.70
N VAL A 209 -10.10 -13.36 -2.02
CA VAL A 209 -9.12 -13.88 -2.98
C VAL A 209 -8.14 -12.76 -3.31
N PRO A 210 -6.82 -13.01 -3.42
CA PRO A 210 -5.88 -12.02 -3.91
C PRO A 210 -6.31 -11.52 -5.30
N TYR A 211 -6.49 -10.22 -5.48
CA TYR A 211 -6.89 -9.68 -6.77
C TYR A 211 -6.21 -8.34 -7.04
N ILE A 212 -5.62 -8.22 -8.22
CA ILE A 212 -5.17 -6.95 -8.79
C ILE A 212 -5.82 -6.70 -10.15
N GLU A 213 -6.21 -5.46 -10.41
CA GLU A 213 -6.75 -5.01 -11.69
C GLU A 213 -5.71 -4.12 -12.38
N PHE A 214 -5.33 -4.46 -13.62
CA PHE A 214 -4.46 -3.62 -14.43
C PHE A 214 -5.25 -2.47 -15.02
N LYS A 215 -4.60 -1.31 -15.08
CA LYS A 215 -5.15 -0.09 -15.65
C LYS A 215 -4.39 0.31 -16.90
N ASP A 216 -5.13 0.71 -17.92
CA ASP A 216 -4.55 1.36 -19.10
C ASP A 216 -4.21 2.84 -18.80
N ALA A 217 -3.69 3.54 -19.81
CA ALA A 217 -3.34 4.95 -19.71
C ALA A 217 -4.54 5.88 -19.42
N ALA A 218 -5.76 5.43 -19.72
CA ALA A 218 -7.01 6.14 -19.43
C ALA A 218 -7.61 5.77 -18.07
N GLY A 219 -6.94 4.91 -17.30
CA GLY A 219 -7.42 4.41 -16.01
C GLY A 219 -8.54 3.38 -16.10
N GLN A 220 -8.82 2.84 -17.30
CA GLN A 220 -9.81 1.78 -17.51
C GLN A 220 -9.22 0.42 -17.19
N ALA A 221 -10.08 -0.54 -16.85
CA ALA A 221 -9.65 -1.93 -16.63
C ALA A 221 -9.10 -2.52 -17.94
N ALA A 222 -7.86 -2.99 -17.90
CA ALA A 222 -7.14 -3.53 -19.05
C ALA A 222 -6.77 -5.01 -18.89
N GLY A 223 -6.97 -5.56 -17.70
CA GLY A 223 -6.57 -6.91 -17.35
C GLY A 223 -6.62 -7.11 -15.85
N ASN A 224 -6.24 -8.29 -15.38
CA ASN A 224 -6.20 -8.59 -13.95
C ASN A 224 -5.22 -9.73 -13.63
N MET A 225 -4.85 -9.85 -12.36
CA MET A 225 -4.35 -11.10 -11.80
C MET A 225 -5.17 -11.48 -10.57
N THR A 226 -5.56 -12.75 -10.49
CA THR A 226 -6.30 -13.30 -9.36
C THR A 226 -5.58 -14.52 -8.79
N GLY A 227 -5.54 -14.61 -7.46
CA GLY A 227 -5.08 -15.79 -6.75
C GLY A 227 -6.04 -16.96 -6.94
N GLY A 228 -5.48 -18.17 -6.85
CA GLY A 228 -6.24 -19.41 -6.94
C GLY A 228 -5.85 -20.26 -8.15
N LYS A 229 -6.33 -21.51 -8.13
CA LYS A 229 -6.17 -22.46 -9.23
C LYS A 229 -7.36 -22.33 -10.17
N LEU A 230 -7.13 -22.50 -11.47
CA LEU A 230 -8.23 -22.78 -12.39
C LEU A 230 -8.98 -24.05 -11.98
N PRO A 231 -10.27 -24.20 -12.36
CA PRO A 231 -11.10 -25.35 -11.97
C PRO A 231 -10.69 -26.70 -12.58
N THR A 232 -9.58 -26.79 -13.32
CA THR A 232 -9.27 -28.00 -14.10
C THR A 232 -8.30 -28.93 -13.36
N GLY A 233 -8.65 -30.21 -13.27
CA GLY A 233 -7.98 -31.21 -12.44
C GLY A 233 -6.59 -31.70 -12.88
N ALA A 234 -6.03 -31.20 -13.99
CA ALA A 234 -4.69 -31.57 -14.45
C ALA A 234 -3.70 -30.41 -14.25
N ALA A 235 -2.61 -30.67 -13.52
CA ALA A 235 -1.54 -29.69 -13.32
C ALA A 235 -0.72 -29.51 -14.61
N PRO A 236 -0.31 -28.28 -14.97
CA PRO A 236 0.62 -28.05 -16.07
C PRO A 236 2.00 -28.68 -15.79
N ASP A 237 2.65 -29.19 -16.84
CA ASP A 237 3.99 -29.77 -16.78
C ASP A 237 5.06 -28.67 -16.76
N TYR A 238 5.40 -28.17 -15.56
CA TYR A 238 6.46 -27.18 -15.35
C TYR A 238 7.15 -27.36 -13.99
N LYS A 239 8.44 -27.01 -13.91
CA LYS A 239 9.24 -27.01 -12.68
C LYS A 239 9.37 -25.58 -12.14
N SER A 240 8.44 -25.19 -11.25
CA SER A 240 8.65 -24.06 -10.33
C SER A 240 8.96 -24.60 -8.94
N ASN A 241 9.81 -23.91 -8.18
CA ASN A 241 9.92 -24.13 -6.74
C ASN A 241 8.76 -23.46 -5.96
N SER A 242 7.97 -22.61 -6.63
CA SER A 242 6.80 -21.97 -6.04
C SER A 242 5.53 -22.77 -6.32
N THR A 243 4.78 -23.08 -5.26
CA THR A 243 3.41 -23.64 -5.35
C THR A 243 2.35 -22.57 -5.60
N ASP A 244 2.73 -21.29 -5.51
CA ASP A 244 1.81 -20.18 -5.69
C ASP A 244 1.51 -20.01 -7.17
N THR A 245 0.24 -20.14 -7.50
CA THR A 245 -0.30 -19.95 -8.84
C THR A 245 -1.32 -18.83 -8.81
N VAL A 246 -1.32 -18.04 -9.88
CA VAL A 246 -2.28 -16.97 -10.11
C VAL A 246 -2.72 -17.05 -11.57
N MET A 247 -3.92 -16.57 -11.84
CA MET A 247 -4.43 -16.42 -13.19
C MET A 247 -4.29 -14.97 -13.61
N ALA A 248 -3.81 -14.73 -14.84
CA ALA A 248 -3.55 -13.39 -15.37
C ALA A 248 -4.24 -13.21 -16.73
N LEU A 249 -5.00 -12.13 -16.87
CA LEU A 249 -5.48 -11.63 -18.16
C LEU A 249 -4.69 -10.36 -18.48
N PHE A 250 -4.02 -10.33 -19.62
CA PHE A 250 -3.19 -9.20 -20.05
C PHE A 250 -3.87 -8.37 -21.15
N PRO A 251 -3.51 -7.08 -21.32
CA PRO A 251 -4.20 -6.20 -22.27
C PRO A 251 -4.03 -6.57 -23.75
N ASP A 252 -3.01 -7.33 -24.11
CA ASP A 252 -2.65 -7.66 -25.51
C ASP A 252 -3.34 -8.92 -26.05
N ASN A 253 -4.09 -9.66 -25.23
CA ASN A 253 -4.65 -10.94 -25.62
C ASN A 253 -5.91 -11.31 -24.82
N GLU A 254 -6.63 -12.32 -25.30
CA GLU A 254 -7.85 -12.84 -24.67
C GLU A 254 -7.62 -14.07 -23.78
N TYR A 255 -6.38 -14.59 -23.74
CA TYR A 255 -6.05 -15.78 -22.97
C TYR A 255 -5.88 -15.45 -21.50
N LEU A 256 -6.44 -16.31 -20.65
CA LEU A 256 -6.17 -16.31 -19.23
C LEU A 256 -4.94 -17.20 -18.95
N PHE A 257 -3.82 -16.58 -18.62
CA PHE A 257 -2.56 -17.28 -18.38
C PHE A 257 -2.46 -17.76 -16.94
N MET A 258 -2.11 -19.04 -16.77
CA MET A 258 -1.68 -19.54 -15.47
C MET A 258 -0.23 -19.13 -15.26
N MET A 259 0.02 -18.40 -14.19
CA MET A 259 1.33 -17.86 -13.86
C MET A 259 1.88 -18.52 -12.59
N VAL A 260 3.18 -18.71 -12.56
CA VAL A 260 3.92 -19.11 -11.36
C VAL A 260 4.96 -18.08 -11.01
N ARG A 261 5.19 -17.91 -9.71
CA ARG A 261 6.23 -17.04 -9.21
C ARG A 261 7.62 -17.63 -9.54
N GLN A 262 8.58 -16.76 -9.82
CA GLN A 262 10.01 -17.07 -9.93
C GLN A 262 10.75 -16.74 -8.63
#